data_AF-A0A8T4Q2Y9-F1
#
_entry.id   AF-A0A8T4Q2Y9-F1
#
_cell.length_a   1.000
_cell.length_b   1.000
_cell.length_c   1.000
_cell.angle_alpha   90.00
_cell.angle_beta   90.00
_cell.angle_gamma   90.00
#
_symmetry.space_group_name_H-M   'P 1'
#
loop_
_entity.id
_entity.type
_entity.pdbx_description
1 polymer ?
#
loop_
_entity_poly.entity_id
_entity_poly.type
_entity_poly.pdbx_seq_one_letter_code
_entity_poly.pdbx_strand_id
1 'polypeptide(L)'
;MKLSLAEPKYFKDSISIISELVNEARFKVTPDAIELVAMDPANVAMVIFKLLSSCFVEYDVKKEVDIGINLSNLKQVLRRAKPNDTLTVEMEDNKLKLTLKGATTRTFSLAVIDMDEKEQRVPELKFPVAVKTTSSILNDAIEDADIVGESVSFNVDGKKFHMEAEGDLSNSRTDVKEDADTKIISESKEKIRAKYSIEYLKKMIQGSKVSENVTIQFNKDYPLKLEYKEVDKIMLAFILAPRVDKD
;
A
#
# COMPACT_ATOMS: atom_id res chain seq x y z
N MET A 1 0.87 -11.94 23.52
CA MET A 1 1.36 -11.59 22.17
C MET A 1 2.56 -10.69 22.34
N LYS A 2 3.68 -11.01 21.70
CA LYS A 2 4.87 -10.16 21.69
C LYS A 2 5.57 -10.26 20.34
N LEU A 3 5.73 -9.13 19.67
CA LEU A 3 6.29 -9.03 18.32
C LEU A 3 7.46 -8.06 18.33
N SER A 4 8.65 -8.46 17.89
CA SER A 4 9.83 -7.59 17.84
C SER A 4 10.41 -7.50 16.42
N LEU A 5 10.48 -6.29 15.88
CA LEU A 5 11.03 -5.99 14.56
C LEU A 5 12.38 -5.27 14.69
N ALA A 6 13.42 -5.83 14.06
CA ALA A 6 14.72 -5.17 13.94
C ALA A 6 14.72 -4.04 12.89
N GLU A 7 13.83 -4.11 11.90
CA GLU A 7 13.66 -3.08 10.87
C GLU A 7 12.28 -2.40 11.03
N PRO A 8 12.11 -1.42 11.94
CA PRO A 8 10.82 -0.77 12.15
C PRO A 8 10.24 -0.09 10.91
N LYS A 9 11.09 0.23 9.92
CA LYS A 9 10.70 0.90 8.67
C LYS A 9 9.53 0.21 7.98
N TYR A 10 9.52 -1.12 7.92
CA TYR A 10 8.47 -1.85 7.19
C TYR A 10 7.09 -1.63 7.81
N PHE A 11 6.99 -1.64 9.14
CA PHE A 11 5.74 -1.35 9.82
C PHE A 11 5.45 0.16 9.81
N LYS A 12 6.43 0.99 10.17
CA LYS A 12 6.32 2.46 10.23
C LYS A 12 5.84 3.07 8.92
N ASP A 13 6.50 2.75 7.82
CA ASP A 13 6.23 3.38 6.53
C ASP A 13 4.89 2.89 5.98
N SER A 14 4.58 1.61 6.12
CA SER A 14 3.26 1.06 5.78
C SER A 14 2.13 1.75 6.54
N ILE A 15 2.23 1.90 7.87
CA ILE A 15 1.21 2.61 8.66
C ILE A 15 1.11 4.08 8.22
N SER A 16 2.25 4.73 7.93
CA SER A 16 2.24 6.11 7.44
C SER A 16 1.46 6.25 6.14
N ILE A 17 1.56 5.28 5.23
CA ILE A 17 0.86 5.28 3.93
C ILE A 17 -0.61 4.92 4.11
N ILE A 18 -0.92 3.83 4.83
CA ILE A 18 -2.29 3.36 5.08
C ILE A 18 -3.13 4.46 5.74
N SER A 19 -2.54 5.20 6.69
CA SER A 19 -3.21 6.31 7.40
C SER A 19 -3.62 7.51 6.53
N GLU A 20 -3.15 7.59 5.27
CA GLU A 20 -3.59 8.63 4.33
C GLU A 20 -4.88 8.25 3.60
N LEU A 21 -5.27 6.97 3.66
CA LEU A 21 -6.49 6.43 3.07
C LEU A 21 -7.56 6.15 4.13
N VAL A 22 -7.16 5.69 5.32
CA VAL A 22 -8.08 5.22 6.36
C VAL A 22 -7.67 5.77 7.73
N ASN A 23 -8.64 6.18 8.55
CA ASN A 23 -8.39 6.73 9.89
C ASN A 23 -8.22 5.64 10.97
N GLU A 24 -8.99 4.57 10.86
CA GLU A 24 -9.09 3.48 11.82
C GLU A 24 -9.05 2.16 11.07
N ALA A 25 -8.37 1.17 11.62
CA ALA A 25 -8.31 -0.14 10.99
C ALA A 25 -8.13 -1.25 12.02
N ARG A 26 -8.58 -2.45 11.65
CA ARG A 26 -8.37 -3.68 12.40
C ARG A 26 -7.15 -4.40 11.85
N PHE A 27 -6.14 -4.59 12.69
CA PHE A 27 -5.05 -5.52 12.42
C PHE A 27 -5.45 -6.90 12.88
N LYS A 28 -5.31 -7.88 11.99
CA LYS A 28 -5.46 -9.29 12.28
C LYS A 28 -4.07 -9.90 12.47
N VAL A 29 -3.74 -10.26 13.71
CA VAL A 29 -2.43 -10.84 14.05
C VAL A 29 -2.59 -12.35 14.18
N THR A 30 -2.11 -13.07 13.19
CA THR A 30 -2.14 -14.54 13.11
C THR A 30 -0.79 -15.12 13.53
N PRO A 31 -0.61 -16.45 13.65
CA PRO A 31 0.71 -17.05 13.85
C PRO A 31 1.71 -16.79 12.72
N ASP A 32 1.24 -16.45 11.52
CA ASP A 32 2.07 -16.33 10.31
C ASP A 32 2.30 -14.88 9.86
N ALA A 33 1.42 -13.95 10.23
CA ALA A 33 1.49 -12.56 9.75
C ALA A 33 0.62 -11.59 10.56
N ILE A 34 0.99 -10.30 10.50
CA ILE A 34 0.07 -9.19 10.73
C ILE A 34 -0.60 -8.83 9.40
N GLU A 35 -1.92 -8.80 9.37
CA GLU A 35 -2.73 -8.52 8.18
C GLU A 35 -3.68 -7.35 8.43
N LEU A 36 -3.98 -6.58 7.38
CA LEU A 36 -4.98 -5.52 7.41
C LEU A 36 -5.61 -5.42 6.01
N VAL A 37 -6.94 -5.37 5.97
CA VAL A 37 -7.71 -5.04 4.77
C VAL A 37 -8.69 -3.94 5.15
N ALA A 38 -8.63 -2.80 4.46
CA ALA A 38 -9.50 -1.67 4.74
C ALA A 38 -9.92 -0.95 3.46
N MET A 39 -11.14 -0.44 3.45
CA MET A 39 -11.64 0.46 2.42
C MET A 39 -11.51 1.90 2.93
N ASP A 40 -11.22 2.83 2.03
CA ASP A 40 -11.31 4.25 2.36
C ASP A 40 -12.79 4.65 2.57
N PRO A 41 -13.06 5.78 3.25
CA PRO A 41 -14.43 6.24 3.53
C PRO A 41 -15.30 6.45 2.27
N ALA A 42 -14.71 6.75 1.12
CA ALA A 42 -15.45 6.93 -0.13
C ALA A 42 -15.75 5.60 -0.86
N ASN A 43 -15.23 4.47 -0.37
CA ASN A 43 -15.30 3.15 -1.01
C ASN A 43 -14.70 3.12 -2.43
N VAL A 44 -13.68 3.95 -2.69
CA VAL A 44 -12.99 4.09 -3.98
C VAL A 44 -11.68 3.30 -3.99
N ALA A 45 -11.00 3.21 -2.84
CA ALA A 45 -9.71 2.57 -2.68
C ALA A 45 -9.74 1.52 -1.55
N MET A 46 -9.17 0.35 -1.83
CA MET A 46 -8.87 -0.68 -0.84
C MET A 46 -7.37 -0.72 -0.60
N VAL A 47 -6.97 -0.92 0.66
CA VAL A 47 -5.59 -1.25 1.02
C VAL A 47 -5.53 -2.65 1.61
N ILE A 48 -4.52 -3.39 1.20
CA ILE A 48 -4.24 -4.77 1.60
C ILE A 48 -2.80 -4.78 2.10
N PHE A 49 -2.62 -5.12 3.36
CA PHE A 49 -1.32 -5.14 4.01
C PHE A 49 -1.10 -6.50 4.65
N LYS A 50 0.11 -7.04 4.46
CA LYS A 50 0.57 -8.27 5.08
C LYS A 50 2.04 -8.15 5.44
N LEU A 51 2.36 -8.31 6.72
CA LEU A 51 3.72 -8.35 7.24
C LEU A 51 3.97 -9.72 7.87
N LEU A 52 4.82 -10.51 7.24
CA LEU A 52 5.07 -11.90 7.58
C LEU A 52 5.87 -12.02 8.89
N SER A 53 5.61 -13.09 9.64
CA SER A 53 6.32 -13.41 10.89
C SER A 53 7.84 -13.54 10.70
N SER A 54 8.29 -13.93 9.51
CA SER A 54 9.71 -13.96 9.10
C SER A 54 10.40 -12.59 9.10
N CYS A 55 9.64 -11.49 9.11
CA CYS A 55 10.19 -10.14 9.25
C CYS A 55 10.56 -9.78 10.70
N PHE A 56 10.20 -10.62 11.67
CA PHE A 56 10.35 -10.36 13.10
C PHE A 56 11.49 -11.20 13.69
N VAL A 57 12.21 -10.61 14.63
CA VAL A 57 13.21 -11.33 15.44
C VAL A 57 12.52 -12.20 16.49
N GLU A 58 11.38 -11.74 17.00
CA GLU A 58 10.53 -12.47 17.93
C GLU A 58 9.08 -12.33 17.48
N TYR A 59 8.36 -13.45 17.35
CA TYR A 59 6.97 -13.49 16.94
C TYR A 59 6.21 -14.51 17.80
N ASP A 60 5.77 -14.09 18.98
CA ASP A 60 4.99 -14.94 19.90
C ASP A 60 3.49 -14.65 19.76
N VAL A 61 2.85 -15.43 18.87
CA VAL A 61 1.41 -15.40 18.61
C VAL A 61 0.86 -16.82 18.63
N LYS A 62 0.20 -17.20 19.73
CA LYS A 62 -0.36 -18.57 19.89
C LYS A 62 -1.75 -18.73 19.28
N LYS A 63 -2.51 -17.64 19.23
CA LYS A 63 -3.87 -17.55 18.70
C LYS A 63 -4.02 -16.24 17.99
N GLU A 64 -4.91 -16.22 17.02
CA GLU A 64 -5.31 -15.01 16.31
C GLU A 64 -5.79 -13.92 17.29
N VAL A 65 -5.36 -12.69 17.06
CA VAL A 65 -5.75 -11.51 17.84
C VAL A 65 -6.12 -10.38 16.89
N ASP A 66 -7.30 -9.81 17.11
CA ASP A 66 -7.75 -8.60 16.41
C ASP A 66 -7.43 -7.35 17.23
N ILE A 67 -6.88 -6.33 16.57
CA ILE A 67 -6.48 -5.08 17.19
C ILE A 67 -7.06 -3.93 16.37
N GLY A 68 -8.17 -3.36 16.84
CA GLY A 68 -8.69 -2.10 16.32
C GLY A 68 -7.86 -0.93 16.84
N ILE A 69 -7.40 -0.05 15.97
CA ILE A 69 -6.60 1.11 16.39
C ILE A 69 -6.81 2.33 15.50
N ASN A 70 -6.71 3.51 16.12
CA ASN A 70 -6.61 4.77 15.39
C ASN A 70 -5.22 4.90 14.73
N LEU A 71 -5.19 4.93 13.40
CA LEU A 71 -3.97 4.94 12.61
C LEU A 71 -3.21 6.26 12.72
N SER A 72 -3.90 7.38 12.97
CA SER A 72 -3.25 8.67 13.20
C SER A 72 -2.41 8.65 14.48
N ASN A 73 -2.96 8.12 15.58
CA ASN A 73 -2.24 7.96 16.85
C ASN A 73 -1.06 6.99 16.71
N LEU A 74 -1.27 5.85 16.04
CA LEU A 74 -0.21 4.87 15.78
C LEU A 74 0.91 5.48 14.92
N LYS A 75 0.57 6.21 13.86
CA LYS A 75 1.51 6.94 12.99
C LYS A 75 2.36 7.93 13.79
N GLN A 76 1.76 8.70 14.70
CA GLN A 76 2.50 9.67 15.52
C GLN A 76 3.58 8.99 16.38
N VAL A 77 3.27 7.83 16.97
CA VAL A 77 4.24 7.03 17.73
C VAL A 77 5.33 6.47 16.81
N LEU A 78 4.95 5.81 15.72
CA LEU A 78 5.89 5.15 14.80
C LEU A 78 6.83 6.15 14.12
N ARG A 79 6.41 7.40 13.90
CA ARG A 79 7.29 8.48 13.42
C ARG A 79 8.50 8.74 14.32
N ARG A 80 8.45 8.35 15.61
CA ARG A 80 9.57 8.48 16.56
C ARG A 80 10.59 7.34 16.45
N ALA A 81 10.30 6.28 15.70
CA ALA A 81 11.24 5.19 15.45
C ALA A 81 12.35 5.64 14.51
N LYS A 82 13.59 5.40 14.95
CA LYS A 82 14.83 5.63 14.22
C LYS A 82 15.25 4.34 13.48
N PRO A 83 16.11 4.43 12.46
CA PRO A 83 16.54 3.26 11.68
C PRO A 83 17.16 2.12 12.51
N ASN A 84 17.89 2.46 13.58
CA ASN A 84 18.58 1.48 14.43
C ASN A 84 17.77 1.09 15.68
N ASP A 85 16.53 1.54 15.81
CA ASP A 85 15.68 1.10 16.92
C ASP A 85 15.15 -0.30 16.62
N THR A 86 15.00 -1.13 17.65
CA THR A 86 14.08 -2.28 17.61
C THR A 86 12.70 -1.82 18.06
N LEU A 87 11.66 -2.15 17.29
CA LEU A 87 10.27 -1.94 17.68
C LEU A 87 9.72 -3.23 18.30
N THR A 88 9.20 -3.15 19.52
CA THR A 88 8.43 -4.23 20.14
C THR A 88 6.97 -3.82 20.30
N VAL A 89 6.06 -4.72 19.92
CA VAL A 89 4.61 -4.56 19.99
C VAL A 89 4.03 -5.63 20.90
N GLU A 90 3.33 -5.19 21.95
CA GLU A 90 2.74 -6.06 22.96
C GLU A 90 1.30 -5.63 23.26
N MET A 91 0.47 -6.59 23.69
CA MET A 91 -0.85 -6.31 24.23
C MET A 91 -0.78 -6.39 25.77
N GLU A 92 -1.14 -5.30 26.45
CA GLU A 92 -1.16 -5.19 27.91
C GLU A 92 -2.41 -4.41 28.33
N ASP A 93 -3.27 -4.98 29.20
CA ASP A 93 -4.48 -4.34 29.75
C ASP A 93 -5.38 -3.63 28.72
N ASN A 94 -5.68 -4.31 27.60
CA ASN A 94 -6.46 -3.77 26.48
C ASN A 94 -5.82 -2.52 25.83
N LYS A 95 -4.50 -2.42 25.89
CA LYS A 95 -3.72 -1.37 25.21
C LYS A 95 -2.64 -2.00 24.36
N LEU A 96 -2.37 -1.37 23.22
CA LEU A 96 -1.23 -1.66 22.39
C LEU A 96 -0.01 -0.93 22.94
N LYS A 97 0.93 -1.67 23.49
CA LYS A 97 2.20 -1.15 23.98
C LYS A 97 3.25 -1.23 22.89
N LEU A 98 3.90 -0.11 22.65
CA LEU A 98 4.95 0.05 21.63
C LEU A 98 6.24 0.47 22.34
N THR A 99 7.27 -0.36 22.27
CA THR A 99 8.58 -0.06 22.84
C THR A 99 9.62 0.10 21.73
N LEU A 100 10.24 1.27 21.67
CA LEU A 100 11.35 1.59 20.77
C LEU A 100 12.65 1.52 21.57
N LYS A 101 13.49 0.54 21.25
CA LYS A 101 14.77 0.30 21.94
C LYS A 101 15.95 0.61 21.00
N GLY A 102 16.71 1.64 21.35
CA GLY A 102 17.96 2.03 20.69
C GLY A 102 18.93 2.58 21.73
N ALA A 103 19.47 3.78 21.50
CA ALA A 103 20.28 4.49 22.51
C ALA A 103 19.49 4.82 23.79
N THR A 104 18.16 4.97 23.67
CA THR A 104 17.23 5.07 24.78
C THR A 104 16.09 4.07 24.60
N THR A 105 15.43 3.71 25.69
CA THR A 105 14.20 2.92 25.65
C THR A 105 13.02 3.85 25.84
N ARG A 106 12.10 3.86 24.87
CA ARG A 106 10.89 4.71 24.88
C ARG A 106 9.67 3.80 24.75
N THR A 107 8.71 3.98 25.64
CA THR A 107 7.49 3.16 25.69
C THR A 107 6.27 4.04 25.53
N PHE A 108 5.37 3.63 24.65
CA PHE A 108 4.08 4.26 24.39
C PHE A 108 2.98 3.24 24.62
N SER A 109 1.82 3.69 25.07
CA SER A 109 0.65 2.85 25.27
C SER A 109 -0.53 3.51 24.58
N LEU A 110 -1.12 2.82 23.61
CA LEU A 110 -2.27 3.29 22.84
C LEU A 110 -3.49 2.46 23.22
N ALA A 111 -4.63 3.12 23.42
CA ALA A 111 -5.89 2.40 23.60
C ALA A 111 -6.24 1.66 22.31
N VAL A 112 -6.67 0.41 22.44
CA VAL A 112 -7.35 -0.29 21.34
C VAL A 112 -8.82 0.14 21.32
N ILE A 113 -9.41 0.11 20.14
CA ILE A 113 -10.81 0.46 19.93
C ILE A 113 -11.60 -0.78 19.52
N ASP A 114 -12.82 -0.88 20.03
CA ASP A 114 -13.79 -1.84 19.52
C ASP A 114 -14.31 -1.31 18.19
N MET A 115 -14.09 -2.08 17.13
CA MET A 115 -14.58 -1.73 15.79
C MET A 115 -15.77 -2.62 15.47
N ASP A 116 -16.89 -2.02 15.08
CA ASP A 116 -18.10 -2.75 14.63
C ASP A 116 -18.01 -3.20 13.15
N GLU A 117 -16.97 -2.78 12.43
CA GLU A 117 -16.80 -3.10 11.02
C GLU A 117 -16.61 -4.60 10.79
N LYS A 118 -17.34 -5.11 9.79
CA LYS A 118 -17.18 -6.48 9.29
C LYS A 118 -15.84 -6.61 8.59
N GLU A 119 -15.21 -7.79 8.68
CA GLU A 119 -14.02 -8.10 7.89
C GLU A 119 -14.30 -7.85 6.40
N GLN A 120 -13.48 -6.98 5.79
CA GLN A 120 -13.54 -6.72 4.36
C GLN A 120 -12.89 -7.88 3.61
N ARG A 121 -13.55 -8.33 2.54
CA ARG A 121 -13.00 -9.38 1.67
C ARG A 121 -12.36 -8.75 0.45
N VAL A 122 -11.14 -9.18 0.15
CA VAL A 122 -10.47 -8.80 -1.09
C VAL A 122 -11.26 -9.37 -2.27
N PRO A 123 -11.66 -8.55 -3.26
CA PRO A 123 -12.38 -9.04 -4.43
C PRO A 123 -11.48 -9.91 -5.30
N GLU A 124 -12.07 -10.94 -5.93
CA GLU A 124 -11.39 -11.72 -6.96
C GLU A 124 -11.36 -10.93 -8.28
N LEU A 125 -10.23 -10.26 -8.54
CA LEU A 125 -10.03 -9.45 -9.73
C LEU A 125 -9.15 -10.19 -10.75
N LYS A 126 -9.52 -10.07 -12.04
CA LYS A 126 -8.77 -10.65 -13.15
C LYS A 126 -8.13 -9.54 -13.97
N PHE A 127 -6.80 -9.60 -14.09
CA PHE A 127 -6.03 -8.58 -14.79
C PHE A 127 -5.30 -9.22 -15.97
N PRO A 128 -5.69 -8.91 -17.23
CA PRO A 128 -4.97 -9.37 -18.41
C PRO A 128 -3.66 -8.60 -18.63
N VAL A 129 -3.46 -7.48 -17.93
CA VAL A 129 -2.24 -6.66 -17.99
C VAL A 129 -1.52 -6.72 -16.65
N ALA A 130 -0.21 -6.96 -16.70
CA ALA A 130 0.69 -6.82 -15.57
C ALA A 130 1.99 -6.15 -16.04
N VAL A 131 2.32 -5.00 -15.45
CA VAL A 131 3.59 -4.29 -15.64
C VAL A 131 4.37 -4.37 -14.34
N LYS A 132 5.56 -4.97 -14.37
CA LYS A 132 6.50 -4.96 -13.25
C LYS A 132 7.62 -4.00 -13.60
N THR A 133 7.87 -3.00 -12.76
CA THR A 133 8.88 -1.96 -13.00
C THR A 133 9.39 -1.39 -11.67
N THR A 134 10.37 -0.48 -11.72
CA THR A 134 10.83 0.23 -10.53
C THR A 134 9.76 1.22 -10.05
N SER A 135 9.62 1.35 -8.73
CA SER A 135 8.66 2.27 -8.13
C SER A 135 8.94 3.72 -8.55
N SER A 136 10.20 4.11 -8.76
CA SER A 136 10.55 5.46 -9.21
C SER A 136 9.91 5.84 -10.54
N ILE A 137 9.86 4.92 -11.52
CA ILE A 137 9.22 5.19 -12.82
C ILE A 137 7.74 5.50 -12.66
N LEU A 138 7.03 4.76 -11.81
CA LEU A 138 5.63 5.04 -11.53
C LEU A 138 5.48 6.36 -10.77
N ASN A 139 6.33 6.61 -9.78
CA ASN A 139 6.28 7.84 -8.98
C ASN A 139 6.44 9.08 -9.87
N ASP A 140 7.50 9.14 -10.67
CA ASP A 140 7.79 10.27 -11.55
C ASP A 140 6.63 10.50 -12.53
N ALA A 141 6.09 9.44 -13.14
CA ALA A 141 4.97 9.56 -14.07
C ALA A 141 3.68 10.08 -13.42
N ILE A 142 3.41 9.73 -12.16
CA ILE A 142 2.25 10.25 -11.42
C ILE A 142 2.48 11.70 -10.99
N GLU A 143 3.71 12.07 -10.62
CA GLU A 143 4.06 13.46 -10.30
C GLU A 143 3.99 14.36 -11.55
N ASP A 144 4.45 13.88 -12.70
CA ASP A 144 4.32 14.58 -13.99
C ASP A 144 2.84 14.76 -14.39
N ALA A 145 2.00 13.74 -14.12
CA ALA A 145 0.56 13.80 -14.38
C ALA A 145 -0.17 14.80 -13.46
N ASP A 146 0.25 14.91 -12.20
CA ASP A 146 -0.33 15.82 -11.19
C ASP A 146 -0.15 17.30 -11.55
N ILE A 147 0.88 17.64 -12.32
CA ILE A 147 1.09 19.00 -12.84
C ILE A 147 0.00 19.38 -13.87
N VAL A 148 -0.59 18.38 -14.53
CA VAL A 148 -1.43 18.56 -15.72
C VAL A 148 -2.92 18.45 -15.42
N GLY A 149 -3.34 17.47 -14.64
CA GLY A 149 -4.76 17.21 -14.43
C GLY A 149 -5.06 16.41 -13.17
N GLU A 150 -6.33 16.05 -12.99
CA GLU A 150 -6.79 15.31 -11.81
C GLU A 150 -6.80 13.79 -12.00
N SER A 151 -6.57 13.34 -13.23
CA SER A 151 -6.65 11.94 -13.61
C SER A 151 -5.61 11.58 -14.65
N VAL A 152 -5.16 10.33 -14.59
CA VAL A 152 -4.20 9.75 -15.52
C VAL A 152 -4.79 8.48 -16.11
N SER A 153 -4.59 8.30 -17.40
CA SER A 153 -4.97 7.09 -18.13
C SER A 153 -3.76 6.16 -18.27
N PHE A 154 -3.96 4.90 -17.91
CA PHE A 154 -2.99 3.83 -18.06
C PHE A 154 -3.36 3.08 -19.34
N ASN A 155 -2.41 2.97 -20.27
CA ASN A 155 -2.65 2.45 -21.59
C ASN A 155 -1.63 1.35 -21.91
N VAL A 156 -2.11 0.19 -22.36
CA VAL A 156 -1.27 -0.86 -22.93
C VAL A 156 -1.74 -1.21 -24.33
N ASP A 157 -0.80 -1.18 -25.27
CA ASP A 157 -0.97 -1.66 -26.65
C ASP A 157 0.18 -2.62 -26.98
N GLY A 158 -0.12 -3.93 -26.95
CA GLY A 158 0.88 -4.99 -27.02
C GLY A 158 1.89 -4.89 -25.87
N LYS A 159 3.13 -4.52 -26.19
CA LYS A 159 4.25 -4.35 -25.23
C LYS A 159 4.56 -2.89 -24.90
N LYS A 160 3.70 -1.97 -25.30
CA LYS A 160 3.89 -0.53 -25.06
C LYS A 160 2.98 -0.09 -23.92
N PHE A 161 3.57 0.22 -22.77
CA PHE A 161 2.87 0.82 -21.65
C PHE A 161 3.12 2.33 -21.65
N HIS A 162 2.07 3.13 -21.49
CA HIS A 162 2.22 4.56 -21.25
C HIS A 162 1.14 5.09 -20.32
N MET A 163 1.50 6.14 -19.61
CA MET A 163 0.61 6.93 -18.76
C MET A 163 0.40 8.29 -19.41
N GLU A 164 -0.84 8.76 -19.43
CA GLU A 164 -1.20 10.03 -20.09
C GLU A 164 -2.23 10.78 -19.26
N ALA A 165 -1.95 12.05 -18.98
CA ALA A 165 -2.87 12.98 -18.34
C ALA A 165 -3.11 14.19 -19.25
N GLU A 166 -4.32 14.73 -19.19
CA GLU A 166 -4.76 15.85 -19.99
C GLU A 166 -5.46 16.85 -19.07
N GLY A 167 -5.11 18.12 -19.20
CA GLY A 167 -5.75 19.26 -18.55
C GLY A 167 -6.16 20.30 -19.58
N ASP A 168 -6.71 21.42 -19.12
CA ASP A 168 -7.30 22.43 -20.00
C ASP A 168 -6.29 23.06 -20.99
N LEU A 169 -5.02 23.18 -20.58
CA LEU A 169 -3.99 23.91 -21.32
C LEU A 169 -2.71 23.10 -21.57
N SER A 170 -2.61 21.89 -21.00
CA SER A 170 -1.40 21.07 -21.04
C SER A 170 -1.75 19.59 -21.06
N ASN A 171 -0.78 18.78 -21.47
CA ASN A 171 -0.81 17.32 -21.39
C ASN A 171 0.53 16.80 -20.90
N SER A 172 0.54 15.60 -20.33
CA SER A 172 1.75 14.84 -20.05
C SER A 172 1.59 13.41 -20.53
N ARG A 173 2.70 12.84 -21.00
CA ARG A 173 2.78 11.47 -21.47
C ARG A 173 4.11 10.87 -21.09
N THR A 174 4.06 9.74 -20.41
CA THR A 174 5.25 8.96 -20.01
C THR A 174 5.18 7.59 -20.65
N ASP A 175 6.05 7.32 -21.63
CA ASP A 175 6.17 6.02 -22.28
C ASP A 175 7.18 5.14 -21.51
N VAL A 176 6.73 3.97 -21.06
CA VAL A 176 7.53 2.98 -20.34
C VAL A 176 7.82 1.81 -21.27
N LYS A 177 9.11 1.51 -21.46
CA LYS A 177 9.59 0.46 -22.36
C LYS A 177 10.04 -0.75 -21.56
N GLU A 178 9.97 -1.93 -22.17
CA GLU A 178 10.62 -3.12 -21.60
C GLU A 178 12.14 -2.96 -21.59
N ASP A 179 12.74 -3.33 -20.47
CA ASP A 179 14.19 -3.38 -20.28
C ASP A 179 14.54 -4.44 -19.21
N ALA A 180 15.73 -4.35 -18.60
CA ALA A 180 16.15 -5.32 -17.59
C ALA A 180 15.32 -5.25 -16.30
N ASP A 181 14.81 -4.05 -15.96
CA ASP A 181 14.10 -3.78 -14.71
C ASP A 181 12.58 -3.67 -14.93
N THR A 182 12.15 -3.58 -16.20
CA THR A 182 10.75 -3.42 -16.60
C THR A 182 10.27 -4.55 -17.50
N LYS A 183 9.23 -5.26 -17.05
CA LYS A 183 8.55 -6.33 -17.79
C LYS A 183 7.08 -5.98 -18.02
N ILE A 184 6.61 -6.07 -19.26
CA ILE A 184 5.22 -5.76 -19.64
C ILE A 184 4.56 -7.03 -20.18
N ILE A 185 3.52 -7.49 -19.48
CA ILE A 185 2.70 -8.63 -19.87
C ILE A 185 1.31 -8.13 -20.23
N SER A 186 0.86 -8.47 -21.44
CA SER A 186 -0.52 -8.27 -21.89
C SER A 186 -1.02 -9.56 -22.53
N GLU A 187 -2.01 -10.18 -21.93
CA GLU A 187 -2.71 -11.37 -22.48
C GLU A 187 -3.78 -10.98 -23.51
N SER A 188 -4.12 -9.70 -23.59
CA SER A 188 -5.07 -9.17 -24.57
C SER A 188 -4.38 -8.76 -25.88
N LYS A 189 -5.08 -9.02 -27.00
CA LYS A 189 -4.71 -8.50 -28.33
C LYS A 189 -5.24 -7.08 -28.57
N GLU A 190 -6.16 -6.62 -27.73
CA GLU A 190 -6.78 -5.30 -27.85
C GLU A 190 -6.02 -4.27 -27.01
N LYS A 191 -6.09 -3.01 -27.41
CA LYS A 191 -5.61 -1.89 -26.58
C LYS A 191 -6.44 -1.84 -25.30
N ILE A 192 -5.76 -1.88 -24.16
CA ILE A 192 -6.37 -1.75 -22.84
C ILE A 192 -6.11 -0.36 -22.31
N ARG A 193 -7.17 0.33 -21.87
CA ARG A 193 -7.12 1.65 -21.27
C ARG A 193 -8.03 1.72 -20.05
N ALA A 194 -7.54 2.32 -18.98
CA ALA A 194 -8.36 2.71 -17.84
C ALA A 194 -7.83 4.01 -17.24
N LYS A 195 -8.71 4.78 -16.61
CA LYS A 195 -8.42 6.11 -16.07
C LYS A 195 -8.57 6.09 -14.56
N TYR A 196 -7.67 6.76 -13.83
CA TYR A 196 -7.64 6.74 -12.37
C TYR A 196 -7.43 8.14 -11.80
N SER A 197 -7.86 8.34 -10.55
CA SER A 197 -7.65 9.60 -9.84
C SER A 197 -6.19 9.73 -9.40
N ILE A 198 -5.56 10.85 -9.77
CA ILE A 198 -4.18 11.16 -9.37
C ILE A 198 -4.08 11.40 -7.86
N GLU A 199 -5.11 11.96 -7.23
CA GLU A 199 -5.14 12.19 -5.78
C GLU A 199 -4.93 10.89 -4.97
N TYR A 200 -5.58 9.79 -5.39
CA TYR A 200 -5.39 8.48 -4.77
C TYR A 200 -4.03 7.89 -5.14
N LEU A 201 -3.63 7.98 -6.41
CA LEU A 201 -2.35 7.46 -6.87
C LEU A 201 -1.17 8.10 -6.12
N LYS A 202 -1.22 9.41 -5.84
CA LYS A 202 -0.19 10.11 -5.05
C LYS A 202 0.02 9.53 -3.65
N LYS A 203 -1.06 9.06 -3.02
CA LYS A 203 -1.00 8.36 -1.73
C LYS A 203 -0.42 6.95 -1.90
N MET A 204 -0.81 6.24 -2.97
CA MET A 204 -0.40 4.86 -3.24
C MET A 204 1.06 4.73 -3.69
N ILE A 205 1.59 5.69 -4.47
CA ILE A 205 3.00 5.71 -4.92
C ILE A 205 4.00 5.87 -3.78
N GLN A 206 3.53 6.27 -2.58
CA GLN A 206 4.35 6.25 -1.37
C GLN A 206 4.75 4.83 -0.96
N GLY A 207 4.13 3.79 -1.54
CA GLY A 207 4.57 2.39 -1.44
C GLY A 207 6.00 2.15 -1.88
N SER A 208 6.61 3.09 -2.63
CA SER A 208 8.05 3.08 -2.95
C SER A 208 8.96 3.08 -1.70
N LYS A 209 8.46 3.53 -0.54
CA LYS A 209 9.15 3.44 0.75
C LYS A 209 9.25 2.01 1.29
N VAL A 210 8.38 1.12 0.81
CA VAL A 210 8.30 -0.28 1.23
C VAL A 210 9.09 -1.19 0.29
N SER A 211 8.97 -0.95 -1.03
CA SER A 211 9.68 -1.73 -2.05
C SER A 211 10.15 -0.84 -3.20
N GLU A 212 11.36 -1.12 -3.68
CA GLU A 212 11.94 -0.48 -4.88
C GLU A 212 11.21 -0.85 -6.16
N ASN A 213 10.41 -1.92 -6.14
CA ASN A 213 9.66 -2.41 -7.29
C ASN A 213 8.14 -2.33 -7.05
N VAL A 214 7.41 -2.10 -8.13
CA VAL A 214 5.94 -2.10 -8.14
C VAL A 214 5.44 -3.04 -9.23
N THR A 215 4.36 -3.78 -8.92
CA THR A 215 3.56 -4.49 -9.92
C THR A 215 2.24 -3.75 -10.13
N ILE A 216 1.98 -3.35 -11.37
CA ILE A 216 0.82 -2.60 -11.82
C ILE A 216 -0.07 -3.56 -12.60
N GLN A 217 -1.28 -3.82 -12.15
CA GLN A 217 -2.22 -4.74 -12.80
C GLN A 217 -3.54 -4.04 -13.05
N PHE A 218 -4.06 -4.10 -14.28
CA PHE A 218 -5.32 -3.45 -14.61
C PHE A 218 -6.01 -4.10 -15.81
N ASN A 219 -7.22 -3.65 -16.12
CA ASN A 219 -7.98 -4.01 -17.31
C ASN A 219 -8.75 -2.77 -17.83
N LYS A 220 -9.45 -2.90 -18.96
CA LYS A 220 -10.24 -1.82 -19.57
C LYS A 220 -11.36 -1.38 -18.63
N ASP A 221 -11.40 -0.10 -18.30
CA ASP A 221 -12.40 0.53 -17.43
C ASP A 221 -12.64 -0.26 -16.13
N TYR A 222 -11.56 -0.81 -15.57
CA TYR A 222 -11.57 -1.76 -14.46
C TYR A 222 -10.68 -1.27 -13.32
N PRO A 223 -10.81 -1.79 -12.08
CA PRO A 223 -9.89 -1.42 -11.01
C PRO A 223 -8.42 -1.62 -11.37
N LEU A 224 -7.58 -0.73 -10.83
CA LEU A 224 -6.13 -0.88 -10.79
C LEU A 224 -5.75 -1.65 -9.53
N LYS A 225 -4.78 -2.54 -9.61
CA LYS A 225 -4.05 -3.07 -8.47
C LYS A 225 -2.58 -2.64 -8.55
N LEU A 226 -2.10 -1.96 -7.51
CA LEU A 226 -0.68 -1.68 -7.29
C LEU A 226 -0.18 -2.59 -6.17
N GLU A 227 0.93 -3.30 -6.37
CA GLU A 227 1.52 -4.19 -5.36
C GLU A 227 3.00 -3.86 -5.17
N TYR A 228 3.37 -3.52 -3.93
CA TYR A 228 4.73 -3.33 -3.44
C TYR A 228 5.07 -4.50 -2.52
N LYS A 229 6.14 -5.25 -2.84
CA LYS A 229 6.43 -6.50 -2.14
C LYS A 229 7.92 -6.73 -1.98
N GLU A 230 8.31 -7.06 -0.75
CA GLU A 230 9.61 -7.64 -0.44
C GLU A 230 9.42 -9.11 -0.05
N VAL A 231 10.13 -10.00 -0.75
CA VAL A 231 10.01 -11.45 -0.58
C VAL A 231 10.29 -11.84 0.87
N ASP A 232 9.46 -12.75 1.40
CA ASP A 232 9.52 -13.24 2.78
C ASP A 232 9.48 -12.16 3.87
N LYS A 233 9.03 -10.95 3.54
CA LYS A 233 8.90 -9.85 4.51
C LYS A 233 7.51 -9.24 4.49
N ILE A 234 7.16 -8.53 3.42
CA ILE A 234 6.02 -7.62 3.41
C ILE A 234 5.36 -7.56 2.04
N MET A 235 4.04 -7.41 2.04
CA MET A 235 3.25 -7.01 0.89
C MET A 235 2.33 -5.86 1.29
N LEU A 236 2.38 -4.78 0.52
CA LEU A 236 1.46 -3.65 0.58
C LEU A 236 0.85 -3.49 -0.81
N ALA A 237 -0.45 -3.72 -0.93
CA ALA A 237 -1.17 -3.59 -2.17
C ALA A 237 -2.35 -2.63 -2.03
N PHE A 238 -2.71 -2.02 -3.14
CA PHE A 238 -3.85 -1.12 -3.26
C PHE A 238 -4.72 -1.57 -4.41
N ILE A 239 -6.04 -1.48 -4.24
CA ILE A 239 -7.01 -1.59 -5.33
C ILE A 239 -7.70 -0.24 -5.47
N LEU A 240 -7.70 0.34 -6.67
CA LEU A 240 -8.29 1.65 -6.96
C LEU A 240 -9.35 1.51 -8.04
N ALA A 241 -10.56 1.96 -7.74
CA ALA A 241 -11.64 2.00 -8.73
C ALA A 241 -11.29 2.95 -9.90
N PRO A 242 -11.71 2.62 -11.13
CA PRO A 242 -11.49 3.49 -12.28
C PRO A 242 -12.38 4.74 -12.18
N ARG A 243 -11.91 5.85 -12.73
CA ARG A 243 -12.76 6.98 -13.09
C ARG A 243 -13.53 6.61 -14.35
N VAL A 244 -14.85 6.68 -14.28
CA VAL A 244 -15.73 6.52 -15.45
C VAL A 244 -15.85 7.90 -16.09
N ASP A 245 -15.49 8.01 -17.37
CA ASP A 245 -15.81 9.20 -18.16
C ASP A 245 -17.35 9.25 -18.28
N LYS A 246 -17.98 10.33 -17.79
CA LYS A 246 -19.39 10.56 -18.08
C LYS A 246 -19.46 11.01 -19.54
N ASP A 247 -19.99 10.14 -20.40
CA ASP A 247 -20.44 10.52 -21.75
C ASP A 247 -21.38 11.75 -21.69
#